data_AF-A0A258TQ47-F1
#
_entry.id   AF-A0A258TQ47-F1
#
_cell.length_a   1.000
_cell.length_b   1.000
_cell.length_c   1.000
_cell.angle_alpha   90.00
_cell.angle_beta   90.00
_cell.angle_gamma   90.00
#
_symmetry.space_group_name_H-M   'P 1'
#
loop_
_entity.id
_entity.type
_entity.pdbx_description
1 polymer ?
#
loop_
_entity_poly.entity_id
_entity_poly.type
_entity_poly.pdbx_seq_one_letter_code
_entity_poly.pdbx_strand_id
1 'polypeptide(L)'
;MGKDDWTAIGEEVETGMCDNLLHILQREMPKTAANFPHVIENIKAHWAKPSQCRKCFENLLTDRRGGRQGFPLATIMEISNINEIYETNYIPQKPRDSWTMHEHML
;
A
#
# COMPACT_ATOMS: atom_id res chain seq x y z
N MET A 1 -10.51 12.95 -2.47
CA MET A 1 -10.48 11.65 -3.16
C MET A 1 -11.43 10.72 -2.44
N GLY A 2 -12.36 10.12 -3.16
CA GLY A 2 -13.39 9.25 -2.58
C GLY A 2 -12.86 7.84 -2.34
N LYS A 3 -13.52 7.08 -1.47
CA LYS A 3 -13.24 5.65 -1.26
C LYS A 3 -13.40 4.84 -2.55
N ASP A 4 -14.26 5.34 -3.43
CA ASP A 4 -14.60 4.80 -4.74
C ASP A 4 -13.39 4.81 -5.70
N ASP A 5 -12.52 5.82 -5.60
CA ASP A 5 -11.33 5.96 -6.45
C ASP A 5 -10.34 4.80 -6.25
N TRP A 6 -10.20 4.28 -5.03
CA TRP A 6 -9.26 3.20 -4.71
C TRP A 6 -9.80 1.80 -4.99
N THR A 7 -11.13 1.67 -5.01
CA THR A 7 -11.81 0.41 -5.31
C THR A 7 -11.74 0.13 -6.82
N ALA A 8 -11.91 1.17 -7.65
CA ALA A 8 -11.74 1.08 -9.09
C ALA A 8 -10.29 0.73 -9.50
N ILE A 9 -9.29 1.27 -8.80
CA ILE A 9 -7.88 0.91 -9.01
C ILE A 9 -7.63 -0.58 -8.70
N GLY A 10 -8.38 -1.17 -7.76
CA GLY A 10 -8.30 -2.60 -7.46
C GLY A 10 -8.65 -3.49 -8.65
N GLU A 11 -9.73 -3.17 -9.35
CA GLU A 11 -10.19 -3.88 -10.55
C GLU A 11 -9.36 -3.52 -11.81
N GLU A 12 -8.93 -2.26 -11.95
CA GLU A 12 -8.18 -1.79 -13.13
C GLU A 12 -6.70 -2.23 -13.14
N VAL A 13 -6.08 -2.44 -11.97
CA VAL A 13 -4.67 -2.87 -11.89
C VAL A 13 -4.46 -4.30 -12.41
N GLU A 14 -5.50 -5.15 -12.44
CA GLU A 14 -5.43 -6.45 -13.13
C GLU A 14 -5.22 -6.31 -14.65
N THR A 15 -5.47 -5.13 -15.23
CA THR A 15 -5.49 -4.92 -16.70
C THR A 15 -4.28 -4.14 -17.25
N GLY A 16 -3.27 -3.82 -16.43
CA GLY A 16 -1.97 -3.32 -16.93
C GLY A 16 -1.85 -1.81 -17.16
N MET A 17 -2.59 -0.97 -16.43
CA MET A 17 -2.36 0.50 -16.43
C MET A 17 -1.34 0.92 -15.37
N CYS A 18 -0.05 0.64 -15.62
CA CYS A 18 1.06 1.03 -14.75
C CYS A 18 1.27 2.56 -14.65
N ASP A 19 0.85 3.33 -15.65
CA ASP A 19 1.10 4.78 -15.71
C ASP A 19 0.13 5.58 -14.83
N ASN A 20 -1.13 5.15 -14.71
CA ASN A 20 -2.11 5.78 -13.81
C ASN A 20 -1.69 5.63 -12.34
N LEU A 21 -1.20 4.45 -11.96
CA LEU A 21 -0.75 4.20 -10.59
C LEU A 21 0.44 5.09 -10.21
N LEU A 22 1.40 5.29 -11.11
CA LEU A 22 2.55 6.16 -10.85
C LEU A 22 2.09 7.59 -10.55
N HIS A 23 1.18 8.13 -11.37
CA HIS A 23 0.67 9.47 -11.18
C HIS A 23 -0.09 9.63 -9.85
N ILE A 24 -0.89 8.62 -9.49
CA ILE A 24 -1.61 8.60 -8.21
C ILE A 24 -0.63 8.58 -7.04
N LEU A 25 0.35 7.68 -7.06
CA LEU A 25 1.37 7.61 -5.99
C LEU A 25 2.15 8.93 -5.86
N GLN A 26 2.50 9.57 -6.98
CA GLN A 26 3.19 10.87 -6.96
C GLN A 26 2.31 12.00 -6.38
N ARG A 27 1.02 11.99 -6.68
CA ARG A 27 0.06 12.98 -6.14
C ARG A 27 -0.16 12.79 -4.65
N GLU A 28 -0.34 11.54 -4.19
CA GLU A 28 -0.65 11.22 -2.80
C GLU A 28 0.59 11.20 -1.89
N MET A 29 1.79 11.02 -2.46
CA MET A 29 3.05 11.01 -1.73
C MET A 29 4.04 12.07 -2.28
N PRO A 30 3.68 13.36 -2.31
CA PRO A 30 4.47 14.38 -2.99
C PRO A 30 5.86 14.58 -2.37
N LYS A 31 6.02 14.45 -1.05
CA LYS A 31 7.34 14.57 -0.40
C LYS A 31 8.21 13.35 -0.69
N THR A 32 7.61 12.17 -0.73
CA THR A 32 8.30 10.93 -1.08
C THR A 32 8.70 10.92 -2.55
N ALA A 33 7.81 11.36 -3.45
CA ALA A 33 8.12 11.46 -4.88
C ALA A 33 9.28 12.43 -5.16
N ALA A 34 9.31 13.58 -4.48
CA ALA A 34 10.36 14.58 -4.66
C ALA A 34 11.73 14.13 -4.14
N ASN A 35 11.77 13.49 -2.96
CA ASN A 35 13.04 13.18 -2.28
C ASN A 35 13.51 11.73 -2.47
N PHE A 36 12.57 10.81 -2.74
CA PHE A 36 12.79 9.37 -2.78
C PHE A 36 12.00 8.73 -3.95
N PRO A 37 12.22 9.14 -5.21
CA PRO A 37 11.45 8.63 -6.36
C PRO A 37 11.57 7.11 -6.53
N HIS A 38 12.69 6.51 -6.14
CA HIS A 38 12.89 5.06 -6.14
C HIS A 38 11.94 4.31 -5.19
N VAL A 39 11.45 4.95 -4.13
CA VAL A 39 10.43 4.37 -3.23
C VAL A 39 9.10 4.27 -3.97
N ILE A 40 8.71 5.30 -4.72
CA ILE A 40 7.48 5.31 -5.53
C ILE A 40 7.52 4.21 -6.59
N GLU A 41 8.62 4.12 -7.34
CA GLU A 41 8.80 3.08 -8.35
C GLU A 41 8.80 1.67 -7.74
N ASN A 42 9.42 1.51 -6.56
CA ASN A 42 9.42 0.24 -5.86
C ASN A 42 8.02 -0.16 -5.39
N ILE A 43 7.21 0.77 -4.87
CA ILE A 43 5.82 0.50 -4.50
C ILE A 43 5.00 0.11 -5.74
N LYS A 44 5.10 0.88 -6.83
CA LYS A 44 4.45 0.61 -8.12
C LYS A 44 4.77 -0.79 -8.63
N ALA A 45 6.05 -1.18 -8.64
CA ALA A 45 6.50 -2.47 -9.16
C ALA A 45 5.91 -3.68 -8.42
N HIS A 46 5.54 -3.51 -7.14
CA HIS A 46 4.99 -4.57 -6.31
C HIS A 46 3.48 -4.48 -6.09
N TRP A 47 2.83 -3.39 -6.48
CA TRP A 47 1.43 -3.08 -6.17
C TRP A 47 0.45 -4.20 -6.54
N ALA A 48 0.60 -4.79 -7.73
CA ALA A 48 -0.25 -5.87 -8.22
C ALA A 48 -0.01 -7.24 -7.54
N LYS A 49 0.96 -7.34 -6.62
CA LYS A 49 1.35 -8.59 -5.95
C LYS A 49 1.19 -8.41 -4.44
N PRO A 50 0.01 -8.68 -3.85
CA PRO A 50 -0.30 -8.36 -2.45
C PRO A 50 0.76 -8.74 -1.43
N SER A 51 1.25 -9.99 -1.47
CA SER A 51 2.29 -10.44 -0.54
C SER A 51 3.62 -9.70 -0.70
N GLN A 52 3.96 -9.31 -1.93
CA GLN A 52 5.19 -8.57 -2.22
C GLN A 52 5.03 -7.08 -1.87
N CYS A 53 3.85 -6.50 -2.13
CA CYS A 53 3.54 -5.13 -1.79
C CYS A 53 3.53 -4.92 -0.26
N ARG A 54 2.87 -5.80 0.49
CA ARG A 54 2.91 -5.77 1.96
C ARG A 54 4.33 -5.86 2.50
N LYS A 55 5.13 -6.79 1.97
CA LYS A 55 6.55 -6.90 2.34
C LYS A 55 7.35 -5.65 1.97
N CYS A 56 7.01 -5.00 0.86
CA CYS A 56 7.59 -3.71 0.48
C CYS A 56 7.29 -2.65 1.54
N PHE A 57 6.03 -2.46 1.93
CA PHE A 57 5.64 -1.52 2.98
C PHE A 57 6.27 -1.86 4.34
N GLU A 58 6.29 -3.12 4.75
CA GLU A 58 6.96 -3.55 5.98
C GLU A 58 8.44 -3.15 5.99
N ASN A 59 9.15 -3.33 4.87
CA ASN A 59 10.55 -2.97 4.77
C ASN A 59 10.79 -1.45 4.74
N LEU A 60 9.82 -0.67 4.25
CA LEU A 60 9.89 0.78 4.21
C LEU A 60 9.56 1.42 5.57
N LEU A 61 8.57 0.86 6.28
CA LEU A 61 8.06 1.38 7.55
C LEU A 61 8.79 0.82 8.77
N THR A 62 9.42 -0.34 8.65
CA THR A 62 10.17 -0.96 9.76
C THR A 62 11.66 -0.80 9.55
N ASP A 63 12.35 -0.21 10.52
CA ASP A 63 13.82 -0.21 10.54
C ASP A 63 14.36 -1.59 10.95
N ARG A 64 14.32 -2.54 10.01
CA ARG A 64 14.87 -3.90 10.19
C ARG A 64 16.35 -4.00 9.83
N ARG A 65 16.96 -2.92 9.35
CA ARG A 65 18.32 -2.90 8.82
C ARG A 65 19.12 -1.85 9.58
N GLY A 66 19.46 -2.19 10.82
CA GLY A 66 20.18 -1.31 11.75
C GLY A 66 21.34 -0.59 11.07
N GLY A 67 21.47 0.71 11.36
CA GLY A 67 22.49 1.58 10.77
C GLY A 67 21.98 2.53 9.68
N ARG A 68 20.67 2.57 9.38
CA ARG A 68 20.06 3.62 8.53
C ARG A 68 19.39 4.69 9.38
N GLN A 69 19.36 5.94 8.89
CA GLN A 69 18.70 7.05 9.58
C GLN A 69 17.16 7.05 9.44
N GLY A 70 16.58 6.00 8.86
CA GLY A 70 15.16 5.96 8.51
C GLY A 70 14.78 7.01 7.45
N PHE A 71 13.48 7.25 7.32
CA PHE A 71 12.94 8.33 6.49
C PHE A 71 12.52 9.53 7.35
N PRO A 72 12.51 10.76 6.79
CA PRO A 72 11.87 11.89 7.43
C PRO A 72 10.41 11.60 7.78
N LEU A 73 9.90 12.21 8.86
CA LEU A 73 8.53 12.00 9.33
C LEU A 73 7.47 12.19 8.23
N ALA A 74 7.61 13.21 7.39
CA ALA A 74 6.69 13.46 6.28
C ALA A 74 6.59 12.28 5.31
N THR A 75 7.73 11.67 4.98
CA THR A 75 7.80 10.49 4.12
C THR A 75 7.18 9.26 4.81
N ILE A 76 7.43 9.06 6.11
CA ILE A 76 6.81 7.98 6.88
C ILE A 76 5.28 8.12 6.90
N MET A 77 4.76 9.33 7.11
CA MET A 77 3.31 9.58 7.10
C MET A 77 2.69 9.27 5.74
N GLU A 78 3.31 9.73 4.66
CA GLU A 78 2.83 9.44 3.30
C GLU A 78 2.84 7.93 2.98
N ILE A 79 3.94 7.22 3.31
CA ILE A 79 4.03 5.77 3.11
C ILE A 79 2.98 5.03 3.97
N SER A 80 2.77 5.47 5.21
CA SER A 80 1.80 4.85 6.12
C SER A 80 0.36 5.02 5.63
N ASN A 81 0.01 6.22 5.16
CA ASN A 81 -1.31 6.52 4.61
C ASN A 81 -1.61 5.67 3.36
N ILE A 82 -0.64 5.55 2.44
CA ILE A 82 -0.81 4.68 1.26
C ILE A 82 -0.92 3.20 1.66
N ASN A 83 -0.16 2.74 2.65
CA ASN A 83 -0.27 1.37 3.14
C ASN A 83 -1.66 1.09 3.73
N GLU A 84 -2.23 2.01 4.50
CA GLU A 84 -3.58 1.89 5.06
C GLU A 84 -4.65 1.81 3.95
N ILE A 85 -4.53 2.69 2.95
CA ILE A 85 -5.39 2.68 1.77
C ILE A 85 -5.28 1.34 1.02
N TYR A 86 -4.06 0.84 0.84
CA TYR A 86 -3.80 -0.42 0.15
C TYR A 86 -4.42 -1.61 0.89
N GLU A 87 -4.18 -1.72 2.20
CA GLU A 87 -4.74 -2.79 3.04
C GLU A 87 -6.27 -2.71 3.14
N THR A 88 -6.86 -1.51 3.09
CA THR A 88 -8.31 -1.32 3.15
C THR A 88 -9.02 -1.70 1.84
N ASN A 89 -8.42 -1.39 0.68
CA ASN A 89 -9.10 -1.46 -0.61
C ASN A 89 -8.62 -2.61 -1.52
N TYR A 90 -7.36 -3.04 -1.41
CA TYR A 90 -6.76 -3.96 -2.39
C TYR A 90 -6.63 -5.39 -1.91
N ILE A 91 -6.52 -5.61 -0.60
CA ILE A 91 -6.52 -6.96 -0.06
C ILE A 91 -8.00 -7.35 0.08
N PRO A 92 -8.50 -8.32 -0.72
CA PRO A 92 -9.86 -8.79 -0.55
C PRO A 92 -10.00 -9.15 0.92
N GLN A 93 -10.99 -8.55 1.60
CA GLN A 93 -11.25 -8.85 3.00
C GLN A 93 -11.24 -10.36 3.11
N LYS A 94 -10.20 -10.89 3.76
CA LYS A 94 -10.02 -12.32 3.97
C LYS A 94 -11.39 -12.80 4.41
N PRO A 95 -12.08 -13.69 3.65
CA PRO A 95 -13.45 -14.06 4.00
C PRO A 95 -13.38 -14.46 5.45
N ARG A 96 -14.13 -13.72 6.29
CA ARG A 96 -14.13 -13.81 7.75
C ARG A 96 -13.98 -15.28 8.09
N ASP A 97 -12.80 -15.66 8.61
CA ASP A 97 -12.41 -17.06 8.68
C ASP A 97 -13.50 -17.79 9.49
N SER A 98 -13.88 -18.99 9.04
CA SER A 98 -15.04 -19.78 9.50
C SER A 98 -15.03 -20.12 11.00
N TRP A 99 -13.97 -19.75 11.72
CA TRP A 99 -13.86 -19.80 13.17
C TRP A 99 -14.65 -18.70 13.90
N THR A 100 -15.01 -17.61 13.22
CA THR A 100 -15.89 -16.55 13.77
C THR A 100 -17.39 -16.91 13.81
N MET A 101 -17.77 -18.11 13.34
CA MET A 101 -19.16 -18.60 13.35
C MET A 101 -19.52 -19.45 14.57
N HIS A 102 -18.53 -19.89 15.37
CA HIS A 102 -18.75 -20.87 16.44
C HIS A 102 -19.12 -20.25 17.81
N GLU A 103 -19.29 -18.93 17.92
CA GLU A 103 -19.64 -18.27 19.20
C GLU A 103 -21.14 -18.02 19.39
N HIS A 104 -22.01 -18.42 18.44
CA HIS A 104 -23.47 -18.24 18.54
C HIS A 104 -24.27 -19.55 18.70
N MET A 105 -23.62 -20.68 19.00
CA MET A 105 -24.30 -21.94 19.32
C MET A 105 -23.89 -22.53 20.68
N LEU A 106 -24.00 -21.73 21.74
CA LEU A 106 -24.15 -22.23 23.10
C LEU A 106 -25.20 -21.39 23.84
#